data_AF-A0A9D1TRZ8-F1
#
_entry.id   AF-A0A9D1TRZ8-F1
#
_cell.length_a   1.000
_cell.length_b   1.000
_cell.length_c   1.000
_cell.angle_alpha   90.00
_cell.angle_beta   90.00
_cell.angle_gamma   90.00
#
_symmetry.space_group_name_H-M   'P 1'
#
loop_
_entity.id
_entity.type
_entity.pdbx_description
1 polymer ?
#
loop_
_entity_poly.entity_id
_entity_poly.type
_entity_poly.pdbx_seq_one_letter_code
_entity_poly.pdbx_strand_id
1 'polypeptide(L)'
;MKGNDLNQFIDDLYSMGGPEKEFLYKGKRYFLESSNIGDNVIEMVVFQCFGEEKYVFRCRGKTFAECVEQFVKAGIFDGKTIYEAEQDIEVLYG
;
A
#
# COMPACT_ATOMS: atom_id res chain seq x y z
N MET A 1 10.98 19.62 -3.81
CA MET A 1 10.52 18.36 -3.19
C MET A 1 11.66 17.85 -2.31
N LYS A 2 11.39 17.21 -1.17
CA LYS A 2 12.44 16.59 -0.34
C LYS A 2 12.51 15.11 -0.70
N GLY A 3 13.70 14.56 -0.91
CA GLY A 3 13.91 13.15 -1.25
C GLY A 3 13.99 12.83 -2.75
N ASN A 4 13.36 13.63 -3.61
CA ASN A 4 13.52 13.59 -5.07
C ASN A 4 13.34 14.99 -5.64
N ASP A 5 14.01 15.35 -6.73
CA ASP A 5 13.62 16.51 -7.53
C ASP A 5 12.44 16.18 -8.47
N LEU A 6 11.91 17.20 -9.15
CA LEU A 6 10.75 17.02 -10.01
C LEU A 6 11.06 16.13 -11.22
N ASN A 7 12.25 16.27 -11.82
CA ASN A 7 12.62 15.50 -13.00
C ASN A 7 12.77 14.04 -12.62
N GLN A 8 13.46 13.75 -11.53
CA GLN A 8 13.57 12.39 -10.99
C GLN A 8 12.21 11.80 -10.64
N PHE A 9 11.30 12.60 -10.05
CA PHE A 9 9.95 12.12 -9.77
C PHE A 9 9.19 11.73 -11.04
N ILE A 10 9.31 12.54 -12.10
CA ILE A 10 8.67 12.31 -13.39
C ILE A 10 9.32 11.14 -14.12
N ASP A 11 10.65 11.04 -14.12
CA ASP A 11 11.42 9.94 -14.71
C ASP A 11 11.01 8.60 -14.06
N ASP A 12 10.81 8.59 -12.73
CA ASP A 12 10.31 7.41 -12.01
C ASP A 12 8.92 6.98 -12.52
N LEU A 13 8.06 7.92 -12.96
CA LEU A 13 6.75 7.58 -13.54
C LEU A 13 6.84 6.83 -14.86
N TYR A 14 7.94 6.97 -15.58
CA TYR A 14 8.18 6.28 -16.85
C TYR A 14 8.89 4.93 -16.67
N SER A 15 9.24 4.54 -15.43
CA SER A 15 10.06 3.36 -15.17
C SER A 15 9.23 2.08 -14.93
N MET A 16 9.63 1.01 -15.64
CA MET A 16 9.30 -0.42 -15.47
C MET A 16 7.87 -0.83 -15.06
N GLY A 17 6.88 -0.61 -15.95
CA GLY A 17 5.62 -1.37 -15.92
C GLY A 17 4.46 -0.69 -15.17
N GLY A 18 4.69 0.48 -14.61
CA GLY A 18 3.65 1.32 -14.02
C GLY A 18 4.10 1.90 -12.67
N PRO A 19 4.01 3.22 -12.44
CA PRO A 19 4.50 3.78 -11.19
C PRO A 19 3.62 3.44 -10.00
N GLU A 20 4.20 2.83 -8.98
CA GLU A 20 3.73 2.87 -7.60
C GLU A 20 4.56 3.92 -6.84
N LYS A 21 3.93 5.05 -6.45
CA LYS A 21 4.66 6.15 -5.82
C LYS A 21 3.85 6.83 -4.72
N GLU A 22 4.47 6.91 -3.54
CA GLU A 22 3.90 7.58 -2.38
C GLU A 22 4.52 8.97 -2.17
N PHE A 23 3.69 9.98 -1.88
CA PHE A 23 4.17 11.33 -1.58
C PHE A 23 3.25 12.09 -0.61
N LEU A 24 3.83 13.08 0.07
CA LEU A 24 3.13 13.93 1.04
C LEU A 24 2.90 15.34 0.47
N TYR A 25 1.67 15.83 0.57
CA TYR A 25 1.33 17.22 0.28
C TYR A 25 0.46 17.79 1.40
N LYS A 26 0.93 18.85 2.05
CA LYS A 26 0.25 19.52 3.19
C LYS A 26 -0.20 18.55 4.30
N GLY A 27 0.65 17.58 4.63
CA GLY A 27 0.38 16.59 5.68
C GLY A 27 -0.58 15.47 5.28
N LYS A 28 -1.04 15.44 4.02
CA LYS A 28 -1.84 14.35 3.47
C LYS A 28 -0.97 13.43 2.61
N ARG A 29 -1.13 12.12 2.80
CA ARG A 29 -0.44 11.08 2.06
C ARG A 29 -1.24 10.70 0.81
N TYR A 30 -0.54 10.60 -0.30
CA TYR A 30 -1.08 10.23 -1.60
C TYR A 30 -0.31 9.04 -2.13
N PHE A 31 -1.02 8.12 -2.77
CA PHE A 31 -0.44 7.03 -3.53
C PHE A 31 -0.87 7.16 -4.97
N LEU A 32 0.10 7.08 -5.87
CA LEU A 32 -0.09 7.00 -7.30
C LEU A 32 0.20 5.56 -7.70
N GLU A 33 -0.75 4.96 -8.41
CA GLU A 33 -0.57 3.66 -9.06
C GLU A 33 -0.99 3.77 -10.53
N SER A 34 -0.56 2.82 -11.34
CA SER A 34 -1.04 2.69 -12.71
C SER A 34 -1.17 1.25 -13.10
N SER A 35 -2.13 0.96 -13.97
CA SER A 35 -2.36 -0.37 -14.51
C SER A 35 -2.59 -0.29 -16.01
N ASN A 36 -2.27 -1.38 -16.73
CA ASN A 36 -2.71 -1.54 -18.11
C ASN A 36 -4.10 -2.17 -18.08
N ILE A 37 -5.11 -1.43 -18.54
CA ILE A 37 -6.51 -1.87 -18.51
C ILE A 37 -6.95 -2.55 -19.83
N GLY A 38 -6.00 -2.91 -20.69
CA GLY A 38 -6.25 -3.52 -22.00
C GLY A 38 -6.08 -2.53 -23.16
N ASP A 39 -5.99 -3.04 -24.39
CA ASP A 39 -5.90 -2.25 -25.64
C ASP A 39 -4.79 -1.16 -25.65
N ASN A 40 -3.68 -1.41 -24.96
CA ASN A 40 -2.59 -0.44 -24.75
C ASN A 40 -3.03 0.85 -24.02
N VAL A 41 -4.14 0.80 -23.28
CA VAL A 41 -4.60 1.90 -22.44
C VAL A 41 -3.99 1.75 -21.06
N ILE A 42 -3.28 2.78 -20.62
CA ILE A 42 -2.77 2.88 -19.26
C ILE A 42 -3.74 3.76 -18.46
N GLU A 43 -4.26 3.20 -17.38
CA GLU A 43 -4.94 3.97 -16.35
C GLU A 43 -3.92 4.35 -15.28
N MET A 44 -3.93 5.62 -14.89
CA MET A 44 -3.12 6.12 -13.78
C MET A 44 -4.05 6.80 -12.80
N VAL A 45 -4.03 6.35 -11.56
CA VAL A 45 -4.90 6.86 -10.50
C VAL A 45 -4.05 7.40 -9.36
N VAL A 46 -4.55 8.48 -8.76
CA VAL A 46 -4.00 9.02 -7.52
C VAL A 46 -5.11 9.06 -6.52
N PHE A 47 -4.93 8.36 -5.40
CA PHE A 47 -5.85 8.43 -4.28
C PHE A 47 -5.13 8.93 -3.03
N GLN A 48 -5.88 9.63 -2.19
CA GLN A 48 -5.38 10.02 -0.88
C GLN A 48 -5.41 8.77 0.01
N CYS A 49 -4.25 8.34 0.52
CA CYS A 49 -4.22 7.24 1.49
C CYS A 49 -5.03 7.65 2.73
N PHE A 50 -5.90 6.76 3.18
CA PHE A 50 -6.86 7.05 4.23
C PHE A 50 -6.17 7.35 5.57
N GLY A 51 -6.25 8.62 6.00
CA GLY A 51 -6.26 9.01 7.41
C GLY A 51 -4.91 9.21 8.12
N GLU A 52 -5.02 9.63 9.39
CA GLU A 52 -3.93 9.62 10.37
C GLU A 52 -3.27 8.22 10.40
N GLU A 53 -1.98 8.14 10.75
CA GLU A 53 -1.23 6.88 10.92
C GLU A 53 -1.78 6.02 12.09
N LYS A 54 -3.03 5.59 12.01
CA LYS A 54 -3.65 4.61 12.91
C LYS A 54 -3.31 3.24 12.39
N TYR A 55 -2.12 2.78 12.76
CA TYR A 55 -1.70 1.40 12.55
C TYR A 55 -2.70 0.46 13.24
N VAL A 56 -3.52 -0.25 12.45
CA VAL A 56 -4.44 -1.28 12.96
C VAL A 56 -3.70 -2.52 13.48
N PHE A 57 -2.44 -2.68 13.08
CA PHE A 57 -1.53 -3.72 13.56
C PHE A 57 -0.07 -3.25 13.50
N ARG A 58 0.74 -3.63 14.48
CA ARG A 58 2.18 -3.40 14.51
C ARG A 58 2.86 -4.56 15.24
N CYS A 59 3.81 -5.23 14.59
CA CYS A 59 4.64 -6.27 15.21
C CYS A 59 6.08 -5.80 15.42
N ARG A 60 6.80 -6.51 16.29
CA ARG A 60 8.27 -6.51 16.34
C ARG A 60 8.72 -7.95 16.48
N GLY A 61 9.61 -8.40 15.60
CA GLY A 61 10.20 -9.73 15.62
C GLY A 61 11.63 -9.66 15.10
N LYS A 62 12.47 -10.63 15.51
CA LYS A 62 13.83 -10.80 14.99
C LYS A 62 13.84 -11.42 13.59
N THR A 63 12.75 -12.09 13.23
CA THR A 63 12.55 -12.70 11.91
C THR A 63 11.17 -12.35 11.36
N PHE A 64 11.00 -12.47 10.04
CA PHE A 64 9.68 -12.33 9.42
C PHE A 64 8.68 -13.36 9.96
N ALA A 65 9.12 -14.59 10.21
CA ALA A 65 8.27 -15.65 10.76
C ALA A 65 7.66 -15.25 12.12
N GLU A 66 8.43 -14.63 13.01
CA GLU A 66 7.94 -14.13 14.30
C GLU A 66 6.86 -13.03 14.13
N CYS A 67 6.98 -12.19 13.11
CA CYS A 67 5.99 -11.15 12.81
C CYS A 67 4.73 -11.73 12.14
N VAL A 68 4.89 -12.71 11.24
CA VAL A 68 3.76 -13.43 10.64
C VAL A 68 2.96 -14.16 11.70
N GLU A 69 3.63 -14.84 12.64
CA GLU A 69 2.93 -15.53 13.74
C GLU A 69 2.13 -14.56 14.62
N GLN A 70 2.68 -13.38 14.90
CA GLN A 70 1.95 -12.33 15.62
C GLN A 70 0.75 -11.81 14.82
N PHE A 71 0.90 -11.64 13.50
CA PHE A 71 -0.16 -11.15 12.62
C PHE A 71 -1.33 -12.15 12.56
N VAL A 72 -1.05 -13.42 12.29
CA VAL A 72 -2.12 -14.42 12.10
C VAL A 72 -2.90 -14.70 13.41
N LYS A 73 -2.30 -14.39 14.57
CA LYS A 73 -2.95 -14.49 15.90
C LYS A 73 -3.63 -13.20 16.35
N ALA A 74 -3.45 -12.08 15.64
CA ALA A 74 -3.99 -10.80 16.05
C ALA A 74 -5.44 -10.64 15.60
N GLY A 75 -6.30 -10.18 16.52
CA GLY A 75 -7.72 -9.87 16.27
C GLY A 75 -7.92 -8.56 15.52
N ILE A 76 -7.34 -8.43 14.31
CA ILE A 76 -7.28 -7.18 13.53
C ILE A 76 -8.63 -6.83 12.90
N PHE A 77 -9.41 -7.85 12.52
CA PHE A 77 -10.62 -7.69 11.71
C PHE A 77 -11.86 -7.73 12.60
N ASP A 78 -12.19 -6.59 13.21
CA ASP A 78 -13.28 -6.47 14.20
C ASP A 78 -13.15 -7.47 15.36
N GLY A 79 -11.91 -7.69 15.82
CA GLY A 79 -11.57 -8.65 16.87
C GLY A 79 -11.32 -10.08 16.38
N LYS A 80 -11.59 -10.39 15.10
CA LYS A 80 -11.27 -11.68 14.47
C LYS A 80 -9.83 -11.73 13.98
N THR A 81 -9.23 -12.92 14.03
CA THR A 81 -7.97 -13.25 13.36
C THR A 81 -8.14 -13.36 11.85
N ILE A 82 -7.04 -13.39 11.10
CA ILE A 82 -7.08 -13.59 9.64
C ILE A 82 -7.78 -14.90 9.26
N TYR A 83 -7.60 -15.97 10.05
CA TYR A 83 -8.23 -17.28 9.79
C TYR A 83 -9.73 -17.26 10.04
N GLU A 84 -10.21 -16.46 10.98
CA GLU A 84 -11.63 -16.32 11.27
C GLU A 84 -12.34 -15.37 10.30
N ALA A 85 -11.59 -14.45 9.69
CA ALA A 85 -12.10 -13.45 8.77
C ALA A 85 -11.85 -13.77 7.29
N GLU A 86 -11.08 -14.82 6.95
CA GLU A 86 -10.65 -15.07 5.57
C GLU A 86 -11.80 -15.15 4.55
N GLN A 87 -12.95 -15.69 4.96
CA GLN A 87 -14.13 -15.83 4.08
C GLN A 87 -14.81 -14.49 3.79
N ASP A 88 -14.57 -13.49 4.63
CA ASP A 88 -15.09 -12.13 4.52
C ASP A 88 -14.08 -11.19 3.80
N ILE A 89 -12.90 -11.70 3.41
CA ILE A 89 -11.79 -10.92 2.84
C ILE A 89 -11.68 -11.15 1.34
N GLU A 90 -11.66 -10.06 0.58
CA GLU A 90 -11.33 -10.04 -0.84
C GLU A 90 -9.93 -9.45 -1.06
N VAL A 91 -9.05 -10.20 -1.74
CA VAL A 91 -7.73 -9.70 -2.14
C VAL A 91 -7.85 -9.02 -3.50
N LEU A 92 -7.79 -7.69 -3.50
CA LEU A 92 -7.97 -6.88 -4.71
C LEU A 92 -6.69 -6.79 -5.57
N TYR A 93 -5.51 -6.99 -4.97
CA TYR A 93 -4.20 -6.91 -5.62
C TYR A 93 -3.13 -7.63 -4.77
N GLY A 94 -2.10 -8.23 -5.39
CA GLY A 94 -1.02 -8.96 -4.71
C GLY A 94 0.01 -9.59 -5.64
#